data_AF-A0A1H9S1B2-F1
#
_entry.id   AF-A0A1H9S1B2-F1
#
_cell.length_a   1.000
_cell.length_b   1.000
_cell.length_c   1.000
_cell.angle_alpha   90.00
_cell.angle_beta   90.00
_cell.angle_gamma   90.00
#
_symmetry.space_group_name_H-M   'P 1'
#
loop_
_entity.id
_entity.type
_entity.pdbx_description
1 polymer ?
#
loop_
_entity_poly.entity_id
_entity_poly.type
_entity_poly.pdbx_seq_one_letter_code
_entity_poly.pdbx_strand_id
1 'polypeptide(L)'
;MSDEQSLPSVDEARIQIAKDMTVRLDTLFQEQANAFETRMAQLEEKRQSLMSQHKAKRQKLHDAQHQQWQHKQQEWRNNLNKGSRGLFERITGKRRKIEECNEQDAWQVKIDQQQQRDTLIFNQFEIRRSLQSRIPRLQALKSYRLDELEHDKSQYQAMREKRLEQLEAQRREQNRSRPQPRQHSPDWEW
;
A
#
# COMPACT_ATOMS: atom_id res chain seq x y z
N MET A 1 14.11 -2.92 58.85
CA MET A 1 15.51 -2.48 58.98
C MET A 1 16.16 -2.67 57.63
N SER A 2 16.30 -1.54 56.92
CA SER A 2 17.12 -1.28 55.74
C SER A 2 16.79 -1.96 54.40
N ASP A 3 15.69 -1.52 53.77
CA ASP A 3 15.57 -1.53 52.29
C ASP A 3 15.85 -0.13 51.68
N GLU A 4 16.50 0.75 52.43
CA GLU A 4 16.83 2.12 52.00
C GLU A 4 18.18 2.22 51.24
N GLN A 5 19.04 1.18 51.31
CA GLN A 5 20.43 1.25 50.81
C GLN A 5 20.66 0.59 49.44
N SER A 6 19.65 -0.02 48.83
CA SER A 6 19.76 -0.64 47.50
C SER A 6 18.87 0.05 46.45
N LEU A 7 18.62 1.35 46.62
CA LEU A 7 18.10 2.15 45.53
C LEU A 7 19.26 2.41 44.55
N PRO A 8 19.16 2.00 43.28
CA PRO A 8 20.13 2.42 42.28
C PRO A 8 20.24 3.94 42.34
N SER A 9 21.45 4.47 42.19
CA SER A 9 21.61 5.91 42.03
C SER A 9 20.65 6.37 40.94
N VAL A 10 20.03 7.55 41.10
CA VAL A 10 19.07 8.11 40.12
C VAL A 10 19.62 8.01 38.68
N ASP A 11 20.93 8.02 38.54
CA ASP A 11 21.67 7.85 37.30
C ASP A 11 21.64 6.44 36.72
N GLU A 12 21.81 5.42 37.56
CA GLU A 12 21.71 4.01 37.16
C GLU A 12 20.27 3.67 36.78
N ALA A 13 19.29 4.18 37.52
CA ALA A 13 17.88 4.04 37.19
C ALA A 13 17.56 4.64 35.81
N ARG A 14 18.08 5.84 35.50
CA ARG A 14 17.89 6.47 34.18
C ARG A 14 18.52 5.67 33.03
N ILE A 15 19.71 5.09 33.24
CA ILE A 15 20.37 4.25 32.22
C ILE A 15 19.57 2.96 31.97
N GLN A 16 19.06 2.33 33.03
CA GLN A 16 18.22 1.14 32.90
C GLN A 16 16.90 1.48 32.19
N ILE A 17 16.24 2.57 32.57
CA ILE A 17 15.01 3.04 31.91
C ILE A 17 15.27 3.30 30.42
N ALA A 18 16.36 3.99 30.06
CA ALA A 18 16.69 4.26 28.66
C ALA A 18 16.92 2.95 27.88
N LYS A 19 17.62 1.98 28.48
CA LYS A 19 17.85 0.67 27.87
C LYS A 19 16.54 -0.09 27.66
N ASP A 20 15.69 -0.19 28.67
CA ASP A 20 14.42 -0.90 28.61
C ASP A 20 13.47 -0.26 27.60
N MET A 21 13.45 1.08 27.54
CA MET A 21 12.67 1.82 26.54
C MET A 21 13.17 1.55 25.12
N THR A 22 14.48 1.53 24.87
CA THR A 22 15.00 1.20 23.53
C THR A 22 14.60 -0.20 23.06
N VAL A 23 14.64 -1.20 23.94
CA VAL A 23 14.20 -2.56 23.62
C VAL A 23 12.70 -2.60 23.31
N ARG A 24 11.89 -1.88 24.10
CA ARG A 24 10.45 -1.81 23.88
C ARG A 24 10.08 -1.08 22.59
N LEU A 25 10.81 -0.02 22.25
CA LEU A 25 10.64 0.68 20.97
C LEU A 25 10.99 -0.23 19.79
N ASP A 26 12.03 -1.06 19.91
CA ASP A 26 12.38 -2.04 18.88
C ASP A 26 11.29 -3.10 18.69
N THR A 27 10.69 -3.60 19.78
CA THR A 27 9.56 -4.53 19.65
C THR A 27 8.36 -3.87 18.99
N LEU A 28 8.02 -2.64 19.38
CA LEU A 28 6.92 -1.88 18.78
C LEU A 28 7.17 -1.58 17.29
N PHE A 29 8.42 -1.29 16.91
CA PHE A 29 8.81 -1.09 15.52
C PHE A 29 8.53 -2.35 14.69
N GLN A 30 8.94 -3.52 15.17
CA GLN A 30 8.69 -4.79 14.49
C GLN A 30 7.20 -5.12 14.39
N GLU A 31 6.44 -4.92 15.46
CA GLU A 31 4.98 -5.11 15.46
C GLU A 31 4.28 -4.21 14.44
N GLN A 32 4.64 -2.92 14.42
CA GLN A 32 4.09 -1.96 13.46
C GLN A 32 4.48 -2.30 12.03
N ALA A 33 5.75 -2.63 11.78
CA ALA A 33 6.22 -3.05 10.46
C ALA A 33 5.43 -4.26 9.95
N ASN A 34 5.28 -5.29 10.78
CA ASN A 34 4.49 -6.48 10.44
C ASN A 34 3.01 -6.16 10.18
N ALA A 35 2.42 -5.27 10.97
CA ALA A 35 1.05 -4.80 10.74
C ALA A 35 0.90 -4.05 9.41
N PHE A 36 1.88 -3.24 9.01
CA PHE A 36 1.89 -2.57 7.72
C PHE A 36 2.06 -3.55 6.56
N GLU A 37 2.97 -4.53 6.66
CA GLU A 37 3.15 -5.56 5.64
C GLU A 37 1.86 -6.38 5.45
N THR A 38 1.19 -6.76 6.55
CA THR A 38 -0.10 -7.45 6.50
C THR A 38 -1.17 -6.62 5.79
N ARG A 39 -1.25 -5.32 6.10
CA ARG A 39 -2.21 -4.40 5.44
C ARG A 39 -1.89 -4.21 3.96
N MET A 40 -0.62 -4.15 3.59
CA MET A 40 -0.18 -4.09 2.19
C MET A 40 -0.55 -5.36 1.43
N ALA A 41 -0.31 -6.53 2.01
CA ALA A 41 -0.71 -7.81 1.43
C ALA A 41 -2.22 -7.88 1.18
N GLN A 42 -3.04 -7.46 2.14
CA GLN A 42 -4.50 -7.38 1.99
C GLN A 42 -4.94 -6.41 0.87
N LEU A 43 -4.21 -5.31 0.66
CA LEU A 43 -4.49 -4.40 -0.45
C LEU A 43 -4.14 -5.01 -1.80
N GLU A 44 -3.03 -5.76 -1.90
CA GLU A 44 -2.65 -6.44 -3.14
C GLU A 44 -3.62 -7.59 -3.46
N GLU A 45 -4.07 -8.35 -2.47
CA GLU A 45 -5.11 -9.37 -2.66
C GLU A 45 -6.40 -8.75 -3.21
N LYS A 46 -6.84 -7.62 -2.64
CA LYS A 46 -7.98 -6.85 -3.15
C LYS A 46 -7.75 -6.39 -4.58
N ARG A 47 -6.53 -5.95 -4.92
CA ARG A 47 -6.17 -5.55 -6.28
C ARG A 47 -6.30 -6.71 -7.27
N GLN A 48 -5.78 -7.88 -6.92
CA GLN A 48 -5.86 -9.09 -7.74
C GLN A 48 -7.30 -9.56 -7.93
N SER A 49 -8.09 -9.60 -6.84
CA SER A 49 -9.52 -9.94 -6.90
C SER A 49 -10.29 -8.98 -7.82
N LEU A 50 -10.05 -7.67 -7.69
CA LEU A 50 -10.67 -6.66 -8.56
C LEU A 50 -10.27 -6.83 -10.03
N MET A 51 -9.00 -7.15 -10.32
CA MET A 51 -8.55 -7.42 -11.69
C MET A 51 -9.31 -8.60 -12.31
N SER A 52 -9.45 -9.70 -11.58
CA SER A 52 -10.19 -10.88 -12.02
C SER A 52 -11.67 -10.57 -12.25
N GLN A 53 -12.30 -9.84 -11.33
CA GLN A 53 -13.69 -9.40 -11.47
C GLN A 53 -13.88 -8.48 -12.68
N HIS A 54 -12.99 -7.52 -12.90
CA HIS A 54 -13.07 -6.61 -14.04
C HIS A 54 -12.88 -7.34 -15.36
N LYS A 55 -11.96 -8.31 -15.41
CA LYS A 55 -11.77 -9.19 -16.59
C LYS A 55 -13.04 -9.98 -16.88
N ALA A 56 -13.63 -10.62 -15.87
CA ALA A 56 -14.87 -11.37 -16.01
C ALA A 56 -16.04 -10.48 -16.47
N LYS A 57 -16.19 -9.26 -15.92
CA LYS A 57 -17.22 -8.31 -16.35
C LYS A 57 -17.05 -7.88 -17.81
N ARG A 58 -15.81 -7.59 -18.25
CA ARG A 58 -15.55 -7.25 -19.66
C ARG A 58 -15.84 -8.40 -20.59
N GLN A 59 -15.46 -9.63 -20.21
CA GLN A 59 -15.75 -10.82 -21.00
C GLN A 59 -17.25 -11.03 -21.15
N LYS A 60 -18.01 -10.97 -20.04
CA LYS A 60 -19.47 -11.10 -20.07
C LYS A 60 -20.14 -10.04 -20.94
N LEU A 61 -19.69 -8.78 -20.86
CA LEU A 61 -20.22 -7.71 -21.71
C LEU A 61 -19.92 -7.99 -23.18
N HIS A 62 -18.69 -8.37 -23.50
CA HIS A 62 -18.29 -8.71 -24.86
C HIS A 62 -19.12 -9.86 -25.44
N ASP A 63 -19.29 -10.94 -24.67
CA ASP A 63 -20.05 -12.11 -25.10
C ASP A 63 -21.53 -11.77 -25.33
N ALA A 64 -22.12 -10.97 -24.44
CA ALA A 64 -23.49 -10.49 -24.59
C ALA A 64 -23.66 -9.60 -25.83
N GLN A 65 -22.75 -8.65 -26.05
CA GLN A 65 -22.75 -7.78 -27.23
C GLN A 65 -22.59 -8.59 -28.52
N HIS A 66 -21.73 -9.61 -28.50
CA HIS A 66 -21.54 -10.50 -29.64
C HIS A 66 -22.79 -11.34 -29.96
N GLN A 67 -23.45 -11.90 -28.95
CA GLN A 67 -24.71 -12.62 -29.14
C GLN A 67 -25.83 -11.71 -29.67
N GLN A 68 -25.97 -10.51 -29.10
CA GLN A 68 -26.92 -9.52 -29.58
C GLN A 68 -26.64 -9.10 -31.03
N TRP A 69 -25.36 -8.93 -31.36
CA TRP A 69 -24.94 -8.60 -32.72
C TRP A 69 -25.29 -9.72 -33.72
N GLN A 70 -25.05 -10.98 -33.36
CA GLN A 70 -25.45 -12.13 -34.20
C GLN A 70 -26.96 -12.19 -34.41
N HIS A 71 -27.75 -11.96 -33.35
CA HIS A 71 -29.20 -11.91 -33.44
C HIS A 71 -29.66 -10.79 -34.38
N LYS A 72 -29.11 -9.58 -34.22
CA LYS A 72 -29.40 -8.42 -35.07
C LYS A 72 -29.01 -8.67 -36.53
N GLN A 73 -27.86 -9.28 -36.77
CA GLN A 73 -27.45 -9.68 -38.12
C GLN A 73 -28.44 -10.67 -38.74
N GLN A 74 -28.96 -11.62 -37.96
CA GLN A 74 -29.96 -12.56 -38.45
C GLN A 74 -31.30 -11.87 -38.74
N GLU A 75 -31.73 -10.94 -37.89
CA GLU A 75 -32.91 -10.09 -38.12
C GLU A 75 -32.77 -9.28 -39.42
N TRP A 76 -31.66 -8.56 -39.61
CA TRP A 76 -31.41 -7.77 -40.83
C TRP A 76 -31.37 -8.65 -42.09
N ARG A 77 -30.78 -9.85 -42.00
CA ARG A 77 -30.75 -10.83 -43.10
C ARG A 77 -32.12 -11.43 -43.40
N ASN A 78 -33.01 -11.51 -42.41
CA ASN A 78 -34.37 -12.01 -42.57
C ASN A 78 -35.31 -10.94 -43.11
N ASN A 79 -35.10 -9.67 -42.75
CA ASN A 79 -35.86 -8.54 -43.28
C ASN A 79 -35.62 -8.30 -44.78
N LEU A 80 -34.49 -8.76 -45.31
CA LEU A 80 -34.23 -8.76 -46.76
C LEU A 80 -34.95 -9.95 -47.42
N ASN A 81 -35.89 -9.65 -48.31
CA ASN A 81 -36.58 -10.69 -49.07
C ASN A 81 -35.60 -11.42 -50.00
N LYS A 82 -35.65 -12.75 -49.97
CA LYS A 82 -34.79 -13.64 -50.76
C LYS A 82 -35.50 -14.09 -52.04
N GLY A 83 -34.73 -14.60 -53.00
CA GLY A 83 -35.27 -15.18 -54.25
C GLY A 83 -35.88 -14.16 -55.21
N SER A 84 -36.92 -14.58 -55.94
CA SER A 84 -37.59 -13.78 -56.98
C SER A 84 -38.20 -12.48 -56.44
N ARG A 85 -38.74 -12.48 -55.22
CA ARG A 85 -39.26 -11.28 -54.55
C ARG A 85 -38.18 -10.25 -54.25
N GLY A 86 -36.97 -10.69 -53.90
CA GLY A 86 -35.81 -9.81 -53.71
C GLY A 86 -35.29 -9.17 -55.00
N LEU A 87 -35.47 -9.84 -56.16
CA LEU A 87 -35.18 -9.26 -57.48
C LEU A 87 -36.18 -8.13 -57.82
N PHE A 88 -37.48 -8.34 -57.55
CA PHE A 88 -38.51 -7.31 -57.72
C PHE A 88 -38.29 -6.08 -56.82
N GLU A 89 -37.79 -6.27 -55.60
CA GLU A 89 -37.47 -5.17 -54.68
C GLU A 89 -36.26 -4.35 -55.07
N ARG A 90 -35.34 -4.98 -55.81
CA ARG A 90 -34.18 -4.29 -56.38
C ARG A 90 -34.60 -3.38 -57.53
N ILE A 91 -35.57 -3.81 -58.33
CA ILE A 91 -36.15 -3.02 -59.43
C ILE A 91 -37.02 -1.88 -58.89
N THR A 92 -37.81 -2.13 -57.84
CA THR A 92 -38.68 -1.10 -57.22
C THR A 92 -37.96 -0.16 -56.24
N GLY A 93 -36.65 -0.35 -56.00
CA GLY A 93 -35.86 0.47 -55.08
C GLY A 93 -36.17 0.28 -53.59
N LYS A 94 -37.16 -0.55 -53.25
CA LYS A 94 -37.56 -0.86 -51.85
C LYS A 94 -36.41 -1.45 -51.05
N ARG A 95 -35.56 -2.25 -51.71
CA ARG A 95 -34.38 -2.86 -51.09
C ARG A 95 -33.41 -1.83 -50.51
N ARG A 96 -33.14 -0.75 -51.25
CA ARG A 96 -32.23 0.32 -50.81
C ARG A 96 -32.73 1.00 -49.54
N LYS A 97 -34.04 1.21 -49.41
CA LYS A 97 -34.64 1.77 -48.18
C LYS A 97 -34.46 0.86 -46.98
N ILE A 98 -34.60 -0.46 -47.15
CA ILE A 98 -34.38 -1.45 -46.08
C ILE A 98 -32.89 -1.47 -45.68
N GLU A 99 -31.98 -1.41 -46.65
CA GLU A 99 -30.54 -1.32 -46.41
C GLU A 99 -30.19 -0.04 -45.63
N GLU A 100 -30.72 1.12 -46.02
CA GLU A 100 -30.53 2.39 -45.31
C GLU A 100 -31.06 2.34 -43.86
N CYS A 101 -32.22 1.72 -43.62
CA CYS A 101 -32.72 1.52 -42.25
C CYS A 101 -31.82 0.56 -41.44
N ASN A 102 -31.40 -0.56 -42.03
CA ASN A 102 -30.51 -1.50 -41.36
C ASN A 102 -29.14 -0.87 -41.03
N GLU A 103 -28.63 0.01 -41.90
CA GLU A 103 -27.41 0.78 -41.66
C GLU A 103 -27.57 1.74 -40.48
N GLN A 104 -28.68 2.48 -40.41
CA GLN A 104 -28.99 3.36 -39.28
C GLN A 104 -29.11 2.58 -37.96
N ASP A 105 -29.81 1.45 -37.97
CA ASP A 105 -29.95 0.57 -36.82
C ASP A 105 -28.59 0.01 -36.37
N ALA A 106 -27.75 -0.42 -37.32
CA ALA A 106 -26.40 -0.91 -37.02
C ALA A 106 -25.53 0.18 -36.39
N TRP A 107 -25.66 1.43 -36.86
CA TRP A 107 -24.99 2.58 -36.26
C TRP A 107 -25.46 2.87 -34.84
N GLN A 108 -26.76 2.85 -34.58
CA GLN A 108 -27.33 3.04 -33.24
C GLN A 108 -26.84 1.96 -32.27
N VAL A 109 -26.95 0.69 -32.65
CA VAL A 109 -26.46 -0.43 -31.84
C VAL A 109 -24.98 -0.27 -31.51
N LYS A 110 -24.15 0.15 -32.47
CA LYS A 110 -22.72 0.39 -32.25
C LYS A 110 -22.47 1.52 -31.25
N ILE A 111 -23.21 2.62 -31.34
CA ILE A 111 -23.12 3.74 -30.40
C ILE A 111 -23.50 3.29 -29.00
N ASP A 112 -24.60 2.56 -28.85
CA ASP A 112 -25.05 2.06 -27.54
C ASP A 112 -24.04 1.09 -26.92
N GLN A 113 -23.47 0.18 -27.73
CA GLN A 113 -22.42 -0.73 -27.29
C GLN A 113 -21.15 0.01 -26.86
N GLN A 114 -20.79 1.10 -27.55
CA GLN A 114 -19.69 1.97 -27.18
C GLN A 114 -19.95 2.62 -25.81
N GLN A 115 -21.14 3.22 -25.62
CA GLN A 115 -21.52 3.86 -24.36
C GLN A 115 -21.51 2.89 -23.18
N GLN A 116 -21.98 1.65 -23.38
CA GLN A 116 -21.93 0.59 -22.37
C GLN A 116 -20.49 0.25 -21.98
N ARG A 117 -19.58 0.15 -22.96
CA ARG A 117 -18.16 -0.10 -22.72
C ARG A 117 -17.51 1.04 -21.97
N ASP A 118 -17.80 2.28 -22.36
CA ASP A 118 -17.24 3.47 -21.71
C ASP A 118 -17.73 3.56 -20.26
N THR A 119 -19.03 3.37 -20.03
CA THR A 119 -19.61 3.33 -18.67
C THR A 119 -18.96 2.25 -17.81
N LEU A 120 -18.73 1.06 -18.36
CA LEU A 120 -18.02 -0.01 -17.66
C LEU A 120 -16.58 0.41 -17.33
N ILE A 121 -15.87 1.03 -18.26
CA ILE A 121 -14.49 1.48 -18.07
C ILE A 121 -14.42 2.58 -17.00
N PHE A 122 -15.31 3.57 -17.03
CA PHE A 122 -15.37 4.63 -16.02
C PHE A 122 -15.62 4.07 -14.62
N ASN A 123 -16.59 3.17 -14.48
CA ASN A 123 -16.84 2.51 -13.20
C ASN A 123 -15.60 1.74 -12.70
N GLN A 124 -14.91 1.03 -13.60
CA GLN A 124 -13.69 0.31 -13.25
C GLN A 124 -12.54 1.25 -12.89
N PHE A 125 -12.45 2.41 -13.54
CA PHE A 125 -11.45 3.43 -13.30
C PHE A 125 -11.63 4.06 -11.91
N GLU A 126 -12.85 4.44 -11.54
CA GLU A 126 -13.15 5.02 -10.22
C GLU A 126 -12.82 4.04 -9.08
N ILE A 127 -13.19 2.77 -9.23
CA ILE A 127 -12.86 1.72 -8.25
C ILE A 127 -11.33 1.59 -8.12
N ARG A 128 -10.60 1.55 -9.24
CA ARG A 128 -9.13 1.46 -9.23
C ARG A 128 -8.50 2.70 -8.61
N ARG A 129 -8.99 3.89 -8.93
CA ARG A 129 -8.50 5.17 -8.39
C ARG A 129 -8.65 5.21 -6.86
N SER A 130 -9.79 4.76 -6.35
CA SER A 130 -10.01 4.68 -4.90
C SER A 130 -8.99 3.77 -4.22
N LEU A 131 -8.69 2.61 -4.81
CA LEU A 131 -7.70 1.67 -4.28
C LEU A 131 -6.27 2.23 -4.38
N GLN A 132 -5.92 2.81 -5.52
CA GLN A 132 -4.60 3.37 -5.77
C GLN A 132 -4.30 4.55 -4.85
N SER A 133 -5.32 5.36 -4.50
CA SER A 133 -5.15 6.45 -3.53
C SER A 133 -4.81 5.98 -2.10
N ARG A 134 -5.12 4.72 -1.76
CA ARG A 134 -4.88 4.17 -0.41
C ARG A 134 -3.42 3.75 -0.21
N ILE A 135 -2.74 3.32 -1.27
CA ILE A 135 -1.34 2.89 -1.23
C ILE A 135 -0.41 4.01 -0.74
N PRO A 136 -0.36 5.20 -1.37
CA PRO A 136 0.54 6.26 -0.93
C PRO A 136 0.17 6.80 0.45
N ARG A 137 -1.13 6.80 0.82
CA ARG A 137 -1.57 7.16 2.17
C ARG A 137 -1.04 6.20 3.23
N LEU A 138 -1.08 4.90 2.94
CA LEU A 138 -0.55 3.89 3.86
C LEU A 138 0.98 3.93 3.93
N GLN A 139 1.65 4.19 2.81
CA GLN A 139 3.10 4.39 2.77
C GLN A 139 3.53 5.63 3.56
N ALA A 140 2.84 6.77 3.38
CA ALA A 140 3.11 7.99 4.14
C ALA A 140 2.84 7.81 5.65
N LEU A 141 1.79 7.05 6.00
CA LEU A 141 1.53 6.71 7.40
C LEU A 141 2.62 5.79 7.97
N LYS A 142 3.11 4.81 7.19
CA LYS A 142 4.21 3.93 7.57
C LYS A 142 5.49 4.74 7.82
N SER A 143 5.89 5.60 6.89
CA SER A 143 7.09 6.43 7.06
C SER A 143 6.95 7.33 8.28
N TYR A 144 5.85 8.08 8.40
CA TYR A 144 5.62 8.96 9.55
C TYR A 144 5.74 8.24 10.89
N ARG A 145 5.14 7.05 11.03
CA ARG A 145 5.18 6.28 12.28
C ARG A 145 6.55 5.68 12.58
N LEU A 146 7.25 5.19 11.57
CA LEU A 146 8.58 4.61 11.77
C LEU A 146 9.61 5.71 12.05
N ASP A 147 9.52 6.86 11.38
CA ASP A 147 10.39 8.01 11.62
C ASP A 147 10.19 8.56 13.05
N GLU A 148 8.95 8.63 13.55
CA GLU A 148 8.62 9.01 14.93
C GLU A 148 9.28 8.06 15.95
N LEU A 149 9.15 6.74 15.75
CA LEU A 149 9.77 5.74 16.61
C LEU A 149 11.31 5.75 16.54
N GLU A 150 11.87 5.96 15.36
CA GLU A 150 13.32 6.07 15.16
C GLU A 150 13.86 7.32 15.86
N HIS A 151 13.13 8.44 15.78
CA HIS A 151 13.47 9.65 16.51
C HIS A 151 13.45 9.41 18.03
N ASP A 152 12.39 8.81 18.57
CA ASP A 152 12.29 8.49 20.00
C ASP A 152 13.44 7.58 20.45
N LYS A 153 13.75 6.54 19.66
CA LYS A 153 14.87 5.64 19.93
C LYS A 153 16.20 6.39 19.97
N SER A 154 16.44 7.28 19.01
CA SER A 154 17.66 8.10 18.97
C SER A 154 17.78 9.02 20.19
N GLN A 155 16.67 9.57 20.70
CA GLN A 155 16.68 10.40 21.89
C GLN A 155 17.08 9.60 23.14
N TYR A 156 16.53 8.40 23.33
CA TYR A 156 16.90 7.53 24.46
C TYR A 156 18.35 7.04 24.37
N GLN A 157 18.84 6.76 23.16
CA GLN A 157 20.25 6.42 22.93
C GLN A 157 21.17 7.59 23.27
N ALA A 158 20.88 8.79 22.77
CA ALA A 158 21.66 9.99 23.08
C ALA A 158 21.62 10.35 24.58
N MET A 159 20.48 10.16 25.25
CA MET A 159 20.35 10.35 26.69
C MET A 159 21.27 9.38 27.46
N ARG A 160 21.31 8.11 27.04
CA ARG A 160 22.18 7.09 27.61
C ARG A 160 23.66 7.45 27.38
N GLU A 161 24.05 7.80 26.16
CA GLU A 161 25.43 8.15 25.80
C GLU A 161 25.93 9.36 26.58
N LYS A 162 25.18 10.47 26.58
CA LYS A 162 25.52 11.67 27.37
C LYS A 162 25.69 11.37 28.85
N ARG A 163 24.90 10.44 29.42
CA ARG A 163 25.03 10.08 30.84
C ARG A 163 26.26 9.21 31.09
N LEU A 164 26.56 8.28 30.18
CA LEU A 164 27.79 7.48 30.27
C LEU A 164 29.04 8.37 30.23
N GLU A 165 29.06 9.36 29.32
CA GLU A 165 30.15 10.35 29.25
C GLU A 165 30.31 11.15 30.56
N GLN A 166 29.19 11.57 31.17
CA GLN A 166 29.21 12.27 32.47
C GLN A 166 29.77 11.40 33.59
N LEU A 167 29.38 10.11 33.64
CA LEU A 167 29.91 9.16 34.62
C LEU A 167 31.41 8.91 34.40
N GLU A 168 31.86 8.82 33.15
CA GLU A 168 33.29 8.68 32.82
C GLU A 168 34.09 9.93 33.23
N ALA A 169 33.57 11.12 32.98
CA ALA A 169 34.20 12.37 33.39
C ALA A 169 34.34 12.45 34.92
N GLN A 170 33.27 12.12 35.66
CA GLN A 170 33.31 12.07 37.13
C GLN A 170 34.33 11.03 37.65
N ARG A 171 34.42 9.86 37.02
CA ARG A 171 35.42 8.84 37.37
C ARG A 171 36.85 9.33 37.12
N ARG A 172 37.09 10.01 36.00
CA ARG A 172 38.41 10.60 35.67
C ARG A 172 38.81 11.66 36.69
N GLU A 173 37.88 12.50 37.11
CA GLU A 173 38.12 13.55 38.11
C GLU A 173 38.35 12.98 39.51
N GLN A 174 37.58 11.96 39.93
CA GLN A 174 37.85 11.23 41.18
C GLN A 174 39.23 10.55 41.18
N ASN A 175 39.64 9.95 40.06
CA ASN A 175 40.98 9.36 39.95
C ASN A 175 42.10 10.41 40.00
N ARG A 176 41.85 11.62 39.50
CA ARG A 176 42.81 12.75 39.54
C ARG A 176 43.01 13.29 40.97
N SER A 177 41.95 13.24 41.78
CA SER A 177 41.96 13.65 43.20
C SER A 177 42.50 12.56 44.14
N ARG A 178 42.82 11.37 43.63
CA ARG A 178 43.37 10.28 44.42
C ARG A 178 44.87 10.55 44.67
N PRO A 179 45.33 10.68 45.92
CA PRO A 179 46.75 10.90 46.20
C PRO A 179 47.56 9.73 45.63
N GLN A 180 48.66 10.04 44.91
CA GLN A 180 49.56 9.00 44.40
C GLN A 180 49.95 8.08 45.56
N PRO A 181 49.89 6.74 45.38
CA PRO A 181 50.46 5.84 46.37
C PRO A 181 51.92 6.24 46.52
N ARG A 182 52.32 6.64 47.74
CA ARG A 182 53.72 6.97 48.05
C ARG A 182 54.56 5.82 47.52
N GLN A 183 55.48 6.12 46.60
CA GLN A 183 56.45 5.15 46.14
C GLN A 183 57.23 4.70 47.38
N HIS A 184 56.95 3.48 47.85
CA HIS A 184 57.76 2.83 48.85
C HIS A 184 59.05 2.45 48.13
N SER A 185 60.08 3.27 48.28
CA SER A 185 61.43 2.93 47.85
C SER A 185 61.80 1.59 48.47
N PRO A 186 62.27 0.60 47.68
CA PRO A 186 62.87 -0.59 48.25
C PRO A 186 64.20 -0.18 48.89
N ASP A 187 64.28 -0.24 50.22
CA ASP A 187 65.54 -0.14 50.95
C ASP A 187 66.41 -1.33 50.53
N TRP A 188 67.44 -1.05 49.74
CA TRP A 188 68.57 -1.94 49.57
C TRP A 188 69.66 -1.45 50.53
N GLU A 189 69.89 -2.16 51.63
CA GLU A 189 71.14 -2.05 52.38
C GLU A 189 71.66 -3.46 52.70
N TRP A 190 72.80 -3.74 52.06
CA TRP A 190 73.86 -4.77 52.18
C TRP A 190 73.66 -6.03 53.03
#